data_AF-A0A4R6V4G1-F1
#
_entry.id   AF-A0A4R6V4G1-F1
#
_cell.length_a   1.000
_cell.length_b   1.000
_cell.length_c   1.000
_cell.angle_alpha   90.00
_cell.angle_beta   90.00
_cell.angle_gamma   90.00
#
_symmetry.space_group_name_H-M   'P 1'
#
loop_
_entity.id
_entity.type
_entity.pdbx_description
1 polymer ?
#
loop_
_entity_poly.entity_id
_entity_poly.type
_entity_poly.pdbx_seq_one_letter_code
_entity_poly.pdbx_strand_id
1 'polypeptide(L)' 'MRTNIDIDEELITAAMRKFNVQTKREAVDIALRRSVGAPLTKEFLLSLRGIGWGGDLDEMRSGGTDGPERDR' A
#
# COMPACT_ATOMS: atom_id res chain seq x y z
N MET A 1 -9.15 10.12 -22.64
CA MET A 1 -8.31 11.23 -23.12
C MET A 1 -6.86 10.76 -23.19
N ARG A 2 -6.11 11.15 -24.22
CA ARG A 2 -4.67 10.89 -24.32
C ARG A 2 -3.95 12.22 -24.07
N THR A 3 -3.09 12.23 -23.07
CA THR A 3 -2.32 13.41 -22.63
C THR A 3 -0.86 13.01 -22.58
N ASN A 4 0.02 13.85 -23.11
CA ASN A 4 1.46 13.72 -22.94
C ASN A 4 1.87 14.60 -21.75
N ILE A 5 2.49 13.99 -20.74
CA ILE A 5 3.02 14.65 -19.54
C ILE A 5 4.39 14.05 -19.27
N ASP A 6 5.36 14.89 -18.90
CA ASP A 6 6.67 14.43 -18.44
C ASP A 6 6.56 14.01 -16.97
N ILE A 7 7.03 12.80 -16.68
CA ILE A 7 7.07 12.22 -15.33
C ILE A 7 8.46 11.67 -15.11
N ASP A 8 9.01 11.94 -13.93
CA ASP A 8 10.28 11.35 -13.49
C ASP A 8 10.22 9.81 -13.53
N GLU A 9 11.27 9.20 -14.09
CA GLU A 9 11.34 7.76 -14.30
C GLU A 9 11.50 6.97 -12.99
N GLU A 10 12.21 7.54 -12.00
CA GLU A 10 12.35 6.94 -10.68
C GLU A 10 11.01 6.98 -9.94
N LEU A 11 10.28 8.10 -10.06
CA LEU A 11 8.97 8.27 -9.43
C LEU A 11 7.94 7.26 -9.97
N ILE A 12 7.84 7.11 -11.30
CA ILE A 12 6.88 6.17 -11.88
C ILE A 12 7.28 4.72 -11.58
N THR A 13 8.58 4.42 -11.54
CA THR A 13 9.08 3.10 -11.15
C THR A 13 8.74 2.79 -9.69
N ALA A 14 8.92 3.76 -8.79
CA ALA A 14 8.54 3.62 -7.39
C ALA A 14 7.02 3.42 -7.24
N ALA A 15 6.20 4.15 -8.00
CA ALA A 15 4.75 3.98 -8.00
C ALA A 15 4.33 2.59 -8.54
N MET A 16 4.95 2.13 -9.62
CA MET A 16 4.69 0.80 -10.19
C MET A 16 5.04 -0.32 -9.20
N ARG A 17 6.18 -0.23 -8.50
CA ARG A 17 6.55 -1.18 -7.44
C ARG A 17 5.59 -1.11 -6.25
N LYS A 18 5.24 0.11 -5.81
CA LYS A 18 4.33 0.34 -4.68
C LYS A 18 2.92 -0.20 -4.92
N PHE A 19 2.43 -0.13 -6.15
CA PHE A 19 1.09 -0.59 -6.52
C PHE A 19 1.10 -1.96 -7.20
N ASN A 20 2.28 -2.57 -7.39
CA ASN A 20 2.49 -3.86 -8.04
C ASN A 20 1.82 -3.97 -9.42
N VAL A 21 2.05 -2.96 -10.27
CA VAL A 21 1.50 -2.88 -11.64
C VAL A 21 2.58 -2.91 -12.70
N GLN A 22 2.24 -3.38 -13.90
CA GLN A 22 3.20 -3.59 -14.98
C GLN A 22 3.30 -2.41 -15.95
N THR A 23 2.32 -1.49 -15.95
CA THR A 23 2.33 -0.34 -16.86
C THR A 23 2.39 1.01 -16.14
N LYS A 24 3.11 1.96 -16.75
CA LYS A 24 3.15 3.36 -16.28
C LYS A 24 1.74 3.97 -16.22
N ARG A 25 0.87 3.60 -17.17
CA ARG A 25 -0.53 4.07 -17.23
C ARG A 25 -1.35 3.62 -16.02
N GLU A 26 -1.26 2.35 -15.62
CA GLU A 26 -1.98 1.84 -14.44
C GLU A 26 -1.49 2.50 -13.15
N ALA A 27 -0.17 2.70 -13.02
CA ALA A 27 0.40 3.38 -11.86
C ALA A 27 -0.14 4.81 -11.73
N VAL A 28 -0.24 5.55 -12.85
CA VAL A 28 -0.81 6.90 -12.87
C VAL A 28 -2.32 6.87 -12.56
N ASP A 29 -3.09 5.95 -13.14
CA ASP A 29 -4.53 5.85 -12.87
C ASP A 29 -4.82 5.57 -11.38
N ILE A 30 -4.09 4.64 -10.77
CA ILE A 30 -4.20 4.33 -9.33
C ILE A 30 -3.76 5.53 -8.48
N ALA A 31 -2.66 6.19 -8.83
CA ALA A 31 -2.16 7.35 -8.10
C ALA A 31 -3.15 8.51 -8.12
N LEU A 32 -3.74 8.80 -9.28
CA LEU A 32 -4.76 9.84 -9.42
C LEU A 32 -6.03 9.47 -8.67
N ARG A 33 -6.55 8.25 -8.83
CA ARG A 33 -7.71 7.77 -8.06
C ARG A 33 -7.49 7.84 -6.54
N ARG A 34 -6.26 7.57 -6.08
CA ARG A 34 -5.90 7.74 -4.67
C ARG A 34 -5.76 9.19 -4.24
N SER A 35 -5.25 10.07 -5.11
CA SER A 35 -5.12 11.49 -4.78
C SER A 35 -6.46 12.22 -4.77
N VAL A 36 -7.40 11.79 -5.64
CA VAL A 36 -8.77 12.33 -5.69
C VAL A 36 -9.78 11.55 -4.86
N GLY A 37 -9.39 10.37 -4.34
CA GLY A 37 -10.23 9.58 -3.46
C GLY A 37 -10.65 10.39 -2.24
N ALA A 38 -11.79 10.07 -1.63
CA ALA A 38 -12.21 10.72 -0.40
C ALA A 38 -11.03 10.68 0.59
N PRO A 39 -10.56 11.83 1.12
CA PRO A 39 -9.57 11.78 2.19
C PRO A 39 -10.13 10.81 3.22
N LEU A 40 -9.32 9.84 3.64
CA LEU A 40 -9.65 9.01 4.80
C LEU A 40 -9.78 9.98 5.96
N THR A 41 -10.98 10.52 6.14
CA THR A 41 -11.21 11.54 7.15
C THR A 41 -10.99 10.87 8.49
N LYS A 42 -10.53 11.65 9.46
CA LYS A 42 -10.40 11.16 10.82
C LYS A 42 -11.72 10.54 11.27
N GLU A 43 -12.83 11.15 10.90
CA GLU A 43 -14.20 10.71 11.18
C GLU A 43 -14.52 9.36 10.51
N PHE A 44 -14.14 9.18 9.25
CA PHE A 44 -14.32 7.91 8.54
C PHE A 44 -13.48 6.79 9.16
N LEU A 45 -12.19 7.04 9.44
CA LEU A 45 -11.33 6.07 10.11
C LEU A 45 -11.82 5.73 11.52
N LEU A 46 -12.36 6.71 12.25
CA LEU A 46 -12.97 6.52 13.55
C LEU A 46 -14.27 5.71 13.45
N SER A 47 -15.04 5.87 12.37
CA SER A 47 -16.27 5.09 12.14
C SER A 47 -16.00 3.60 11.89
N LEU A 48 -14.79 3.25 11.43
CA LEU A 48 -14.35 1.86 11.28
C LEU A 48 -13.94 1.21 12.63
N ARG A 49 -13.89 1.98 13.72
CA ARG A 49 -13.57 1.43 15.05
C ARG A 49 -14.72 0.54 15.53
N GLY A 50 -14.43 -0.74 15.77
CA GLY A 50 -15.43 -1.69 16.27
C GLY A 50 -16.06 -2.60 15.20
N ILE A 51 -15.68 -2.45 13.91
CA ILE A 51 -16.10 -3.39 12.85
C ILE A 51 -15.52 -4.80 13.01
N GLY A 52 -14.71 -5.02 14.05
CA GLY A 52 -14.00 -6.26 14.30
C GLY A 52 -12.85 -6.47 13.32
N TRP A 53 -11.84 -7.19 13.76
CA TRP A 53 -10.80 -7.71 12.88
C TRP A 53 -10.69 -9.21 13.19
N GLY A 54 -10.91 -10.04 12.18
CA GLY A 54 -11.05 -11.50 12.34
C GLY A 54 -9.76 -12.29 12.16
N GLY A 55 -8.60 -11.64 12.09
CA GLY A 55 -7.33 -12.33 12.09
C GLY A 55 -6.86 -12.65 13.50
N ASP A 56 -5.84 -13.50 13.60
CA ASP A 56 -5.13 -13.77 14.85
C ASP A 56 -3.86 -12.90 14.90
N LEU A 57 -3.79 -12.00 15.90
CA LEU A 57 -2.65 -11.09 16.07
C LEU A 57 -1.38 -11.83 16.52
N ASP A 58 -1.54 -12.95 17.23
CA ASP A 58 -0.43 -13.73 17.76
C ASP A 58 0.18 -14.60 16.67
N GLU A 59 -0.64 -15.14 15.76
CA GLU A 59 -0.17 -15.86 14.55
C GLU A 59 0.65 -14.95 13.63
N MET A 60 0.24 -13.70 13.45
CA MET A 60 1.00 -12.75 12.61
C MET A 60 2.33 -12.31 13.24
N ARG A 61 2.45 -12.38 14.58
CA ARG A 61 3.66 -11.98 15.31
C ARG A 61 4.65 -13.13 15.49
N SER A 62 4.16 -14.37 15.57
CA SER A 62 4.99 -15.56 15.77
C SER A 62 5.86 -15.90 14.55
N GLY A 63 5.55 -15.36 13.36
CA GLY A 63 6.43 -15.45 12.19
C GLY A 63 7.78 -14.73 12.32
N GLY A 64 8.10 -14.12 13.47
CA GLY A 64 9.27 -13.28 13.70
C GLY A 64 10.39 -13.84 14.59
N THR A 65 10.28 -15.04 15.17
CA THR A 65 11.33 -15.57 16.05
C THR A 65 11.53 -17.08 15.86
N ASP A 66 12.28 -17.44 14.84
CA ASP A 66 13.14 -18.62 14.83
C ASP A 66 14.33 -18.34 13.89
N GLY A 67 15.16 -17.39 14.30
CA GLY A 67 16.52 -17.29 13.79
C GLY A 67 17.33 -18.41 14.45
N PRO A 68 18.03 -19.28 13.69
CA PRO A 68 18.73 -20.41 14.28
C PRO A 68 19.76 -19.91 15.28
N GLU A 69 19.67 -20.49 16.47
CA GLU A 69 20.61 -20.43 17.58
C GLU A 69 22.05 -20.46 17.03
N ARG A 70 22.68 -19.28 16.98
CA ARG A 70 24.12 -19.16 16.78
C ARG A 70 24.78 -19.49 18.11
N ASP A 71 24.80 -20.77 18.46
CA ASP A 71 25.74 -21.24 19.46
C ASP A 71 27.07 -21.58 18.80
N ARG A 72 28.09 -21.26 19.60
CA ARG A 72 29.49 -21.01 19.29
C ARG A 72 30.31 -22.26 19.01
#